data_AF-A0A7C5HAI6-F1
#
_entry.id   AF-A0A7C5HAI6-F1
#
_cell.length_a   1.000
_cell.length_b   1.000
_cell.length_c   1.000
_cell.angle_alpha   90.00
_cell.angle_beta   90.00
_cell.angle_gamma   90.00
#
_symmetry.space_group_name_H-M   'P 1'
#
loop_
_entity.id
_entity.type
_entity.pdbx_description
1 polymer ?
#
loop_
_entity_poly.entity_id
_entity_poly.type
_entity_poly.pdbx_seq_one_letter_code
_entity_poly.pdbx_strand_id
1 'polypeptide(L)'
;MKVDHHTFESLLHAKDISKKTFSHYSKIPYYTVAGWKKSGKVPAYAMVLLKSMPSPKTVTAKQLIDAGMPRAIFWNNDLTKAVPNDIFIVSTLKRAYNDFVVQKFVEFFGEDTPGQRPHRG
;
A
#
# COMPACT_ATOMS: atom_id res chain seq x y z
N MET A 1 22.60 -5.85 -12.04
CA MET A 1 21.31 -6.57 -12.24
C MET A 1 20.28 -5.64 -12.86
N LYS A 2 19.48 -6.13 -13.81
CA LYS A 2 18.33 -5.41 -14.41
C LYS A 2 17.07 -6.22 -14.11
N VAL A 3 16.01 -5.56 -13.67
CA VAL A 3 14.73 -6.20 -13.35
C VAL A 3 13.81 -6.10 -14.57
N ASP A 4 12.94 -7.08 -14.74
CA ASP A 4 11.96 -7.08 -15.82
C ASP A 4 10.94 -5.95 -15.65
N HIS A 5 10.57 -5.29 -16.75
CA HIS A 5 9.60 -4.21 -16.74
C HIS A 5 8.22 -4.64 -16.22
N HIS A 6 7.79 -5.86 -16.52
CA HIS A 6 6.51 -6.37 -16.06
C HIS A 6 6.45 -6.48 -14.53
N THR A 7 7.56 -6.89 -13.90
CA THR A 7 7.64 -6.92 -12.43
C THR A 7 7.49 -5.52 -11.83
N PHE A 8 8.09 -4.51 -12.45
CA PHE A 8 7.95 -3.12 -12.02
C PHE A 8 6.50 -2.60 -12.17
N GLU A 9 5.85 -2.88 -13.30
CA GLU A 9 4.45 -2.50 -13.52
C GLU A 9 3.51 -3.20 -12.53
N SER A 10 3.66 -4.50 -12.31
CA SER A 10 2.86 -5.25 -11.34
C SER A 10 2.97 -4.67 -9.93
N LEU A 11 4.16 -4.24 -9.51
CA LEU A 11 4.36 -3.61 -8.20
C LEU A 11 3.76 -2.20 -8.12
N LEU A 12 3.82 -1.42 -9.20
CA LEU A 12 3.13 -0.13 -9.28
C LEU A 12 1.62 -0.32 -9.10
N HIS A 13 1.04 -1.30 -9.81
CA HIS A 13 -0.38 -1.62 -9.71
C HIS A 13 -0.78 -2.11 -8.32
N ALA A 14 -0.03 -3.03 -7.71
CA ALA A 14 -0.31 -3.52 -6.36
C ALA A 14 -0.33 -2.37 -5.33
N LYS A 15 0.64 -1.46 -5.43
CA LYS A 15 0.72 -0.29 -4.57
C LYS A 15 -0.26 0.84 -4.93
N ASP A 16 -1.01 0.71 -6.02
CA ASP A 16 -1.86 1.77 -6.59
C ASP A 16 -1.08 3.08 -6.86
N ILE A 17 0.14 2.95 -7.38
CA ILE A 17 1.05 4.06 -7.69
C ILE A 17 1.14 4.25 -9.20
N SER A 18 0.82 5.45 -9.68
CA SER A 18 1.06 5.80 -11.09
C SER A 18 2.54 6.02 -11.39
N LYS A 19 2.97 5.80 -12.65
CA LYS A 19 4.34 6.15 -13.10
C LYS A 19 4.69 7.62 -12.91
N LYS A 20 3.70 8.52 -12.99
CA LYS A 20 3.89 9.96 -12.72
C LYS A 20 4.20 10.20 -11.25
N THR A 21 3.46 9.55 -10.35
CA THR A 21 3.67 9.62 -8.91
C THR A 21 5.04 9.04 -8.53
N PHE A 22 5.40 7.89 -9.10
CA PHE A 22 6.73 7.30 -8.92
C PHE A 22 7.85 8.21 -9.43
N SER A 23 7.69 8.81 -10.61
CA SER A 23 8.65 9.78 -11.17
C SER A 23 8.85 10.98 -10.25
N HIS A 24 7.76 11.53 -9.71
CA HIS A 24 7.82 12.66 -8.79
C HIS A 24 8.55 12.32 -7.47
N TYR A 25 8.31 11.13 -6.93
CA TYR A 25 8.94 10.64 -5.70
C TYR A 25 10.43 10.32 -5.91
N SER A 26 10.75 9.50 -6.92
CA SER A 26 12.10 9.02 -7.21
C SER A 26 13.03 10.09 -7.80
N LYS A 27 12.47 11.23 -8.25
CA LYS A 27 13.15 12.27 -9.04
C LYS A 27 13.72 11.75 -10.37
N ILE A 28 13.29 10.57 -10.81
CA ILE A 28 13.59 10.04 -12.15
C ILE A 28 12.61 10.68 -13.13
N PRO A 29 13.06 11.27 -14.25
CA PRO A 29 12.14 11.89 -15.20
C PRO A 29 11.10 10.92 -15.74
N TYR A 30 9.86 11.39 -15.91
CA TYR A 30 8.74 10.55 -16.34
C TYR A 30 9.01 9.85 -17.67
N TYR A 31 9.63 10.56 -18.63
CA TYR A 31 9.98 9.98 -19.93
C TYR A 31 10.97 8.82 -19.81
N THR A 32 11.87 8.86 -18.82
CA THR A 32 12.80 7.76 -18.53
C THR A 32 12.04 6.55 -17.97
N VAL A 33 11.14 6.77 -17.01
CA VAL A 33 10.31 5.71 -16.41
C VAL A 33 9.41 5.06 -17.48
N ALA A 34 8.73 5.86 -18.29
CA ALA A 34 7.90 5.37 -19.39
C ALA A 34 8.72 4.66 -20.48
N GLY A 35 9.95 5.11 -20.71
CA GLY A 35 10.89 4.52 -21.65
C GLY A 35 11.34 3.10 -21.30
N TRP A 36 11.27 2.69 -20.03
CA TRP A 36 11.65 1.34 -19.62
C TRP A 36 10.81 0.26 -20.29
N LYS A 37 9.55 0.55 -20.64
CA LYS A 37 8.69 -0.34 -21.43
C LYS A 37 9.34 -0.75 -22.76
N LYS A 38 9.99 0.21 -23.44
CA LYS A 38 10.66 -0.05 -24.74
C LYS A 38 11.91 -0.91 -24.58
N SER A 39 12.64 -0.73 -23.48
CA SER A 39 13.85 -1.50 -23.20
C SER A 39 13.58 -2.87 -22.57
N GLY A 40 12.35 -3.12 -22.11
CA GLY A 40 11.97 -4.29 -21.31
C GLY A 40 12.67 -4.39 -19.94
N LYS A 41 13.51 -3.41 -19.57
CA LYS A 41 14.41 -3.50 -18.42
C LYS A 41 14.30 -2.26 -17.54
N VAL A 42 14.23 -2.48 -16.24
CA VAL A 42 14.20 -1.46 -15.21
C VAL A 42 15.50 -1.54 -14.40
N PRO A 43 16.17 -0.40 -14.14
CA PRO A 43 17.35 -0.38 -13.27
C PRO A 43 17.02 -0.87 -11.86
N ALA A 44 17.89 -1.68 -11.26
CA ALA A 44 17.65 -2.24 -9.94
C ALA A 44 17.39 -1.18 -8.84
N TYR A 45 18.04 -0.02 -8.91
CA TYR A 45 17.81 1.06 -7.93
C TYR A 45 16.38 1.61 -7.97
N ALA A 46 15.72 1.61 -9.14
CA ALA A 46 14.33 2.06 -9.25
C ALA A 46 13.37 1.15 -8.49
N MET A 47 13.68 -0.15 -8.43
CA MET A 47 12.91 -1.11 -7.63
C MET A 47 13.07 -0.88 -6.14
N VAL A 48 14.28 -0.51 -5.69
CA VAL A 48 14.53 -0.14 -4.29
C VAL A 48 13.69 1.09 -3.91
N LEU A 49 13.69 2.12 -4.77
CA LEU A 49 12.89 3.34 -4.56
C LEU A 49 11.38 3.06 -4.56
N LEU A 50 10.89 2.16 -5.42
CA LEU A 50 9.48 1.79 -5.44
C LEU A 50 9.08 1.04 -4.15
N LYS A 51 9.97 0.17 -3.64
CA LYS A 51 9.73 -0.55 -2.39
C LYS A 51 9.70 0.38 -1.19
N SER A 52 10.60 1.37 -1.13
CA SER A 52 10.63 2.38 -0.05
C SER A 52 9.51 3.41 -0.13
N MET A 53 8.81 3.49 -1.26
CA MET A 53 7.73 4.43 -1.45
C MET A 53 6.54 4.05 -0.54
N PRO A 54 6.08 4.97 0.33
CA PRO A 54 4.90 4.75 1.15
C PRO A 54 3.69 4.54 0.22
N SER A 55 2.76 3.68 0.64
CA SER A 55 1.55 3.46 -0.15
C SER A 55 0.73 4.76 -0.18
N PRO A 56 0.28 5.22 -1.36
CA PRO A 56 -0.63 6.35 -1.46
C PRO A 56 -2.03 5.99 -0.95
N LYS A 57 -2.31 4.71 -0.66
CA LYS A 57 -3.57 4.29 -0.07
C LYS A 57 -3.73 5.00 1.28
N THR A 58 -4.82 5.74 1.38
CA THR A 58 -5.24 6.38 2.62
C THR A 58 -6.49 5.69 3.12
N VAL A 59 -6.64 5.69 4.43
CA VAL A 59 -7.76 5.10 5.14
C VAL A 59 -8.29 6.12 6.13
N THR A 60 -9.59 6.08 6.33
CA THR A 60 -10.29 6.83 7.36
C THR A 60 -10.64 5.89 8.50
N ALA A 61 -10.67 6.40 9.74
CA ALA A 61 -11.12 5.57 10.87
C ALA A 61 -12.57 5.09 10.67
N LYS A 62 -13.41 5.89 10.00
CA LYS A 62 -14.78 5.51 9.65
C LYS A 62 -14.84 4.22 8.83
N GLN A 63 -14.04 4.08 7.78
CA GLN A 63 -14.04 2.87 6.94
C GLN A 63 -13.72 1.59 7.74
N LEU A 64 -12.84 1.68 8.72
CA LEU A 64 -12.50 0.54 9.58
C LEU A 64 -13.59 0.25 10.62
N ILE A 65 -14.24 1.29 11.16
CA ILE A 65 -15.41 1.13 12.03
C ILE A 65 -16.52 0.42 11.28
N ASP A 66 -16.79 0.84 10.04
CA ASP A 66 -17.78 0.20 9.16
C ASP A 66 -17.40 -1.26 8.83
N ALA A 67 -16.11 -1.60 8.87
CA ALA A 67 -15.60 -2.97 8.77
C ALA A 67 -15.59 -3.76 10.10
N GLY A 68 -16.11 -3.18 11.18
CA GLY A 68 -16.28 -3.82 12.49
C GLY A 68 -15.16 -3.54 13.50
N MET A 69 -14.28 -2.58 13.26
CA MET A 69 -13.29 -2.16 14.26
C MET A 69 -13.91 -1.28 15.35
N PRO A 70 -13.61 -1.53 16.65
CA PRO A 70 -14.10 -0.70 17.73
C PRO A 70 -13.62 0.75 17.61
N ARG A 71 -14.46 1.74 17.90
CA ARG A 71 -14.02 3.14 17.87
C ARG A 71 -12.90 3.45 18.88
N ALA A 72 -12.92 2.78 20.04
CA ALA A 72 -12.04 3.06 21.17
C ALA A 72 -10.54 2.79 20.90
N ILE A 73 -10.22 1.98 19.89
CA ILE A 73 -8.83 1.67 19.53
C ILE A 73 -8.17 2.75 18.67
N PHE A 74 -8.95 3.67 18.08
CA PHE A 74 -8.39 4.71 17.23
C PHE A 74 -7.82 5.87 18.06
N TRP A 75 -6.67 6.35 17.62
CA TRP A 75 -6.01 7.53 18.18
C TRP A 75 -6.60 8.85 17.65
N ASN A 76 -7.31 8.79 16.52
CA ASN A 76 -7.86 9.96 15.84
C ASN A 76 -9.35 10.17 16.20
N ASN A 77 -9.67 11.34 16.72
CA ASN A 77 -11.05 11.72 17.04
C ASN A 77 -11.85 12.13 15.80
N ASP A 78 -11.16 12.57 14.74
CA ASP A 78 -11.75 12.89 13.45
C ASP A 78 -11.83 11.63 12.58
N LEU A 79 -13.03 11.07 12.49
CA LEU A 79 -13.26 9.80 11.79
C LEU A 79 -13.17 9.90 10.26
N THR A 80 -13.24 11.10 9.69
CA THR A 80 -13.28 11.31 8.22
C THR A 80 -11.94 11.73 7.65
N LYS A 81 -10.97 12.12 8.50
CA LYS A 81 -9.63 12.45 8.06
C LYS A 81 -8.94 11.24 7.41
N ALA A 82 -8.57 11.39 6.14
CA ALA A 82 -7.78 10.43 5.41
C ALA A 82 -6.32 10.46 5.89
N VAL A 83 -5.80 9.31 6.28
CA VAL A 83 -4.42 9.12 6.76
C VAL A 83 -3.76 8.00 5.94
N PRO A 84 -2.47 8.09 5.59
CA PRO A 84 -1.75 6.98 4.96
C PRO A 84 -1.89 5.68 5.76
N ASN A 85 -2.17 4.57 5.06
CA ASN A 85 -2.49 3.30 5.71
C ASN A 85 -1.39 2.80 6.64
N ASP A 86 -0.13 2.93 6.23
CA ASP A 86 1.05 2.53 7.00
C ASP A 86 1.16 3.31 8.32
N ILE A 87 1.02 4.64 8.26
CA ILE A 87 1.01 5.51 9.45
C ILE A 87 -0.16 5.12 10.35
N PHE A 88 -1.33 4.86 9.78
CA PHE A 88 -2.52 4.51 10.52
C PHE A 88 -2.38 3.17 11.25
N ILE A 89 -1.93 2.13 10.54
CA ILE A 89 -1.69 0.78 11.08
C ILE A 89 -0.67 0.88 12.23
N VAL A 90 0.50 1.47 11.99
CA VAL A 90 1.55 1.57 13.01
C VAL A 90 1.07 2.34 14.24
N SER A 91 0.37 3.45 14.05
CA SER A 91 -0.13 4.27 15.16
C SER A 91 -1.21 3.53 15.98
N THR A 92 -2.08 2.78 15.31
CA THR A 92 -3.12 1.98 15.98
C THR A 92 -2.52 0.79 16.73
N LEU A 93 -1.58 0.07 16.10
CA LEU A 93 -0.88 -1.04 16.75
C LEU A 93 -0.08 -0.58 17.96
N LYS A 94 0.59 0.58 17.90
CA LYS A 94 1.29 1.15 19.07
C LYS A 94 0.37 1.41 20.27
N ARG A 95 -0.92 1.67 20.04
CA ARG A 95 -1.90 1.97 21.09
C ARG A 95 -2.65 0.73 21.59
N ALA A 96 -3.01 -0.18 20.68
CA ALA A 96 -3.95 -1.25 20.94
C ALA A 96 -3.54 -2.56 20.24
N TYR A 97 -2.27 -2.96 20.37
CA TYR A 97 -1.80 -4.24 19.83
C TYR A 97 -2.50 -5.42 20.51
N ASN A 98 -3.28 -6.19 19.74
CA ASN A 98 -3.85 -7.48 20.14
C ASN A 98 -4.26 -8.29 18.89
N ASP A 99 -4.49 -9.59 19.08
CA ASP A 99 -4.80 -10.52 17.98
C ASP A 99 -6.03 -10.11 17.16
N PHE A 100 -7.07 -9.57 17.82
CA PHE A 100 -8.27 -9.10 17.14
C PHE A 100 -7.98 -7.92 16.20
N VAL A 101 -7.21 -6.92 16.67
CA VAL A 101 -6.81 -5.76 15.86
C VAL A 101 -5.93 -6.18 14.69
N VAL A 102 -4.99 -7.11 14.92
CA VAL A 102 -4.14 -7.67 13.86
C VAL A 102 -4.99 -8.40 12.83
N GLN A 103 -5.90 -9.28 13.25
CA GLN A 103 -6.79 -10.01 12.35
C GLN A 103 -7.64 -9.06 11.50
N LYS A 104 -8.23 -8.02 12.11
CA LYS A 104 -9.02 -7.02 11.37
C LYS A 104 -8.21 -6.23 10.37
N PHE A 105 -6.94 -5.91 10.69
CA PHE A 105 -6.05 -5.30 9.72
C PHE A 105 -5.66 -6.23 8.59
N VAL A 106 -5.49 -7.53 8.85
CA VAL A 106 -5.30 -8.51 7.77
C VAL A 106 -6.56 -8.62 6.91
N GLU A 107 -7.75 -8.67 7.51
CA GLU A 107 -9.02 -8.71 6.76
C GLU A 107 -9.24 -7.47 5.88
N PHE A 108 -8.84 -6.29 6.36
CA PHE A 108 -9.10 -5.02 5.66
C PHE A 108 -7.99 -4.58 4.71
N PHE A 109 -6.72 -4.78 5.10
CA PHE A 109 -5.54 -4.34 4.33
C PHE A 109 -4.78 -5.49 3.68
N GLY A 110 -5.03 -6.74 4.07
CA GLY A 110 -4.47 -7.90 3.38
C GLY A 110 -4.93 -7.86 1.93
N GLU A 111 -3.97 -7.89 1.01
CA GLU A 111 -4.30 -8.09 -0.39
C GLU A 111 -4.93 -9.49 -0.53
N ASP A 112 -5.92 -9.63 -1.41
CA ASP A 112 -6.34 -10.95 -1.91
C ASP A 112 -5.12 -11.59 -2.55
N THR A 113 -4.35 -12.32 -1.76
CA THR A 113 -3.32 -13.20 -2.31
C THR A 113 -4.08 -14.13 -3.26
N PRO A 114 -3.76 -14.17 -4.57
CA PRO A 114 -4.44 -15.06 -5.50
C PRO A 114 -4.12 -16.51 -5.08
N GLY A 115 -4.95 -17.06 -4.19
CA GLY A 115 -4.65 -18.31 -3.48
C GLY A 115 -5.50 -18.58 -2.23
N GLN A 116 -6.10 -17.57 -1.60
CA GLN A 116 -7.01 -17.79 -0.46
C GLN A 116 -8.41 -17.24 -0.75
N ARG A 117 -9.22 -18.06 -1.43
CA ARG A 117 -10.68 -17.91 -1.29
C ARG A 117 -11.08 -18.49 0.07
N PRO A 118 -11.84 -17.78 0.91
CA PRO A 118 -12.54 -18.44 1.99
C PRO A 118 -13.66 -19.28 1.35
N HIS A 119 -13.60 -20.60 1.53
CA HIS A 119 -14.75 -21.47 1.34
C HIS A 119 -15.87 -20.97 2.26
N ARG A 120 -16.87 -20.28 1.69
CA ARG A 120 -18.18 -20.16 2.32
C ARG A 120 -18.98 -21.40 1.93
N GLY A 121 -19.10 -22.33 2.88
CA GLY A 121 -20.20 -23.28 2.93
C GLY A 121 -21.42 -22.64 3.58
#